data_AF-A0A4Q5QSC2-F1
#
_entry.id   AF-A0A4Q5QSC2-F1
#
_cell.length_a   1.000
_cell.length_b   1.000
_cell.length_c   1.000
_cell.angle_alpha   90.00
_cell.angle_beta   90.00
_cell.angle_gamma   90.00
#
_symmetry.space_group_name_H-M   'P 1'
#
loop_
_entity.id
_entity.type
_entity.pdbx_description
1 polymer ?
#
loop_
_entity_poly.entity_id
_entity_poly.type
_entity_poly.pdbx_seq_one_letter_code
_entity_poly.pdbx_strand_id
1 'polypeptide(L)'
;MKRYFYLLLVLLSATQLMAQSVKLHGKLLNSPSRKLELVLIGDAGLFFQDSVMLDTQGNFSYQTNKITQPVNANLTNRKSVQIQLFIAPG
;
A
#
# COMPACT_ATOMS: atom_id res chain seq x y z
N MET A 1 28.64 17.65 30.78
CA MET A 1 28.70 16.75 29.60
C MET A 1 27.73 15.57 29.66
N LYS A 2 27.58 14.86 30.79
CA LYS A 2 26.68 13.69 30.91
C LYS A 2 25.19 13.95 30.58
N ARG A 3 24.68 15.15 30.85
CA ARG A 3 23.27 15.55 30.60
C ARG A 3 22.86 15.55 29.11
N TYR A 4 23.78 15.90 28.21
CA TYR A 4 23.50 15.91 26.77
C TYR A 4 23.40 14.49 26.19
N PHE A 5 24.08 13.53 26.82
CA PHE A 5 24.04 12.13 26.40
C PHE A 5 22.65 11.51 26.62
N TYR A 6 21.98 11.84 27.73
CA TYR A 6 20.61 11.40 27.99
C TYR A 6 19.60 12.00 27.01
N LEU A 7 19.76 13.27 26.64
CA LEU A 7 18.92 13.93 25.63
C LEU A 7 19.08 13.28 24.25
N LEU A 8 20.31 12.94 23.87
CA LEU A 8 20.60 12.27 22.60
C LEU A 8 19.95 10.87 22.55
N LEU A 9 19.98 10.15 23.67
CA LEU A 9 19.42 8.80 23.81
C LEU A 9 17.88 8.83 23.72
N VAL A 10 17.24 9.84 24.32
CA VAL A 10 15.78 10.07 24.19
C VAL A 10 15.38 10.41 22.76
N LEU A 11 16.17 11.22 22.06
CA LEU A 11 15.94 11.57 20.64
C LEU A 11 16.07 10.35 19.71
N LEU A 12 17.05 9.48 19.96
CA LEU A 12 17.29 8.26 19.19
C LEU A 12 16.17 7.22 19.37
N SER A 13 15.53 7.17 20.54
CA SER A 13 14.36 6.31 20.77
C SER A 13 13.06 6.85 20.15
N ALA A 14 12.99 8.13 19.78
CA ALA A 14 11.78 8.74 19.23
C ALA A 14 11.56 8.46 17.72
N THR A 15 12.54 7.88 17.02
CA THR A 15 12.49 7.70 15.55
C THR A 15 11.93 6.36 15.08
N GLN A 16 11.39 5.53 15.97
CA GLN A 16 10.69 4.30 15.56
C GLN A 16 9.24 4.60 15.14
N LEU A 17 9.06 5.45 14.13
CA LEU A 17 7.80 5.53 13.39
C LEU A 17 7.62 4.21 12.62
N MET A 18 6.98 3.24 13.26
CA MET A 18 6.64 1.97 12.62
C MET A 18 5.71 2.25 11.45
N ALA A 19 6.20 2.05 10.23
CA ALA A 19 5.38 2.10 9.03
C ALA A 19 4.32 0.98 9.13
N GLN A 20 3.05 1.36 9.29
CA GLN A 20 1.94 0.42 9.33
C GLN A 20 1.77 -0.23 7.95
N SER A 21 1.63 -1.56 7.94
CA SER A 21 1.40 -2.29 6.69
C SER A 21 -0.09 -2.39 6.39
N VAL A 22 -0.51 -1.92 5.22
CA VAL A 22 -1.85 -2.14 4.68
C VAL A 22 -1.88 -3.49 3.96
N LYS A 23 -2.92 -4.29 4.24
CA LYS A 23 -3.20 -5.54 3.52
C LYS A 23 -4.52 -5.45 2.77
N LEU A 24 -4.45 -5.61 1.45
CA LEU A 24 -5.61 -5.72 0.57
C LEU A 24 -5.80 -7.19 0.20
N HIS A 25 -7.02 -7.69 0.30
CA HIS A 25 -7.37 -9.02 -0.16
C HIS A 25 -8.73 -8.99 -0.82
N GLY A 26 -8.95 -9.88 -1.76
CA GLY A 26 -10.22 -9.96 -2.46
C GLY A 26 -10.24 -11.08 -3.48
N LYS A 27 -11.38 -11.19 -4.14
CA LYS A 27 -11.60 -12.16 -5.21
C LYS A 27 -12.20 -11.46 -6.40
N LEU A 28 -11.59 -11.68 -7.56
CA LEU A 28 -12.08 -11.16 -8.84
C LEU A 28 -12.64 -12.31 -9.66
N LEU A 29 -13.96 -12.33 -9.80
CA LEU A 29 -14.66 -13.34 -10.60
C LEU A 29 -14.49 -13.02 -12.08
N ASN A 30 -14.30 -14.05 -12.90
CA ASN A 30 -14.25 -13.95 -14.37
C ASN A 30 -13.19 -12.96 -14.90
N SER A 31 -12.06 -12.79 -14.20
CA SER A 31 -10.99 -11.93 -14.70
C SER A 31 -10.33 -12.54 -15.94
N PRO A 32 -10.30 -11.85 -17.09
CA PRO A 32 -9.61 -12.33 -18.30
C PRO A 32 -8.08 -12.26 -18.18
N SER A 33 -7.55 -11.66 -17.12
CA SER A 33 -6.13 -11.53 -16.84
C SER A 33 -5.84 -12.05 -15.43
N ARG A 34 -4.72 -12.76 -15.27
CA ARG A 34 -4.21 -13.18 -13.96
C ARG A 34 -3.41 -12.11 -13.24
N LYS A 35 -3.25 -10.92 -13.83
CA LYS A 35 -2.51 -9.81 -13.24
C LYS A 35 -3.45 -8.66 -12.93
N LEU A 36 -3.42 -8.19 -11.69
CA LEU A 36 -4.00 -6.92 -11.26
C LEU A 36 -2.89 -5.93 -10.95
N GLU A 37 -3.14 -4.68 -11.28
CA GLU A 37 -2.26 -3.56 -11.01
C GLU A 37 -2.92 -2.65 -10.00
N LEU A 38 -2.20 -2.34 -8.94
CA LEU A 38 -2.60 -1.34 -7.95
C LEU A 38 -1.86 -0.05 -8.31
N VAL A 39 -2.62 0.96 -8.71
CA VAL A 39 -2.11 2.28 -9.03
C VAL A 39 -2.56 3.24 -7.93
N LEU A 40 -1.65 3.73 -7.11
CA LEU A 40 -1.92 4.78 -6.13
C LEU A 40 -1.79 6.15 -6.81
N ILE A 41 -2.80 6.98 -6.63
CA ILE A 41 -2.88 8.33 -7.17
C ILE A 41 -2.77 9.29 -5.98
N GLY A 42 -1.66 10.03 -5.93
CA GLY A 42 -1.46 11.12 -4.98
C GLY A 42 -1.73 12.48 -5.62
N ASP A 43 -1.64 13.54 -4.82
CA ASP A 43 -1.97 14.91 -5.24
C ASP A 43 -1.13 15.43 -6.42
N ALA A 44 0.10 14.91 -6.58
CA ALA A 44 1.01 15.24 -7.68
C ALA A 44 0.95 14.28 -8.88
N GLY A 45 0.01 13.31 -8.89
CA GLY A 45 -0.13 12.32 -9.95
C GLY A 45 0.11 10.87 -9.49
N LEU A 46 0.65 10.04 -10.38
CA LEU A 46 0.90 8.63 -10.06
C LEU A 46 1.99 8.52 -8.99
N PHE A 47 1.59 8.07 -7.81
CA PHE A 47 2.47 7.99 -6.64
C PHE A 47 3.21 6.64 -6.60
N PHE A 48 2.51 5.57 -6.95
CA PHE A 48 3.04 4.22 -6.86
C PHE A 48 2.24 3.28 -7.76
N GLN A 49 2.92 2.35 -8.41
CA GLN A 49 2.31 1.29 -9.19
C GLN A 49 2.93 -0.04 -8.83
N ASP A 50 2.09 -1.01 -8.51
CA ASP A 50 2.48 -2.38 -8.25
C ASP A 50 1.55 -3.34 -8.96
N SER A 51 1.90 -4.62 -8.95
CA SER A 51 1.02 -5.66 -9.45
C SER A 51 0.99 -6.89 -8.57
N VAL A 52 -0.20 -7.48 -8.47
CA VAL A 52 -0.45 -8.73 -7.77
C VAL A 52 -1.01 -9.74 -8.75
N MET A 53 -0.55 -10.98 -8.64
CA MET A 53 -1.10 -12.09 -9.41
C MET A 53 -2.32 -12.66 -8.70
N LEU A 54 -3.35 -12.94 -9.49
CA LEU A 54 -4.51 -13.70 -9.10
C LEU A 54 -4.16 -15.19 -9.12
N ASP A 55 -4.66 -15.94 -8.14
CA ASP A 55 -4.60 -17.39 -8.19
C ASP A 55 -5.57 -17.98 -9.23
N THR A 56 -5.60 -19.31 -9.35
CA THR A 56 -6.49 -20.02 -10.29
C THR A 56 -7.97 -19.85 -9.97
N GLN A 57 -8.32 -19.46 -8.75
CA GLN A 57 -9.68 -19.18 -8.30
C GLN A 57 -10.03 -17.69 -8.36
N GLY A 58 -9.10 -16.83 -8.79
CA GLY A 58 -9.27 -15.39 -8.86
C GLY A 58 -9.08 -14.66 -7.52
N ASN A 59 -8.50 -15.28 -6.49
CA ASN A 59 -8.17 -14.59 -5.25
C ASN A 59 -6.84 -13.84 -5.38
N PHE A 60 -6.71 -12.72 -4.67
CA PHE A 60 -5.46 -11.98 -4.52
C PHE A 60 -5.26 -11.54 -3.06
N SER A 61 -4.00 -11.44 -2.66
CA SER A 61 -3.58 -10.86 -1.39
C SER A 61 -2.36 -9.99 -1.65
N TYR A 62 -2.45 -8.74 -1.24
CA TYR A 62 -1.42 -7.72 -1.43
C TYR A 62 -1.12 -7.07 -0.08
N GLN A 63 0.14 -6.87 0.25
CA GLN A 63 0.56 -6.20 1.48
C GLN A 63 1.64 -5.19 1.16
N THR A 64 1.49 -3.97 1.68
CA THR A 64 2.43 -2.88 1.46
C THR A 64 2.52 -1.98 2.69
N ASN A 65 3.72 -1.48 2.96
CA ASN A 65 3.97 -0.43 3.95
C ASN A 65 4.18 0.94 3.31
N LYS A 66 3.98 1.05 1.99
CA LYS A 66 4.18 2.30 1.22
C LYS A 66 3.01 3.27 1.34
N ILE A 67 1.88 2.83 1.90
CA ILE A 67 0.70 3.66 2.13
C ILE A 67 0.82 4.22 3.54
N THR A 68 1.46 5.38 3.66
CA THR A 68 1.69 6.07 4.93
C THR A 68 0.67 7.18 5.21
N GLN A 69 -0.18 7.50 4.23
CA GLN A 69 -1.25 8.48 4.34
C GLN A 69 -2.46 8.00 3.51
N PRO A 70 -3.67 8.53 3.76
CA PRO A 70 -4.82 8.22 2.93
C PRO A 70 -4.59 8.58 1.47
N VAL A 71 -4.88 7.65 0.56
CA VAL A 71 -4.67 7.79 -0.89
C VAL A 71 -5.82 7.19 -1.68
N ASN A 72 -6.12 7.80 -2.83
CA ASN A 72 -6.96 7.17 -3.83
C ASN A 72 -6.13 6.16 -4.62
N ALA A 73 -6.74 5.03 -4.96
CA ALA A 73 -6.09 3.96 -5.68
C ALA A 73 -7.02 3.35 -6.72
N ASN A 74 -6.44 2.83 -7.79
CA ASN A 74 -7.16 2.07 -8.81
C ASN A 74 -6.59 0.66 -8.87
N LEU A 75 -7.46 -0.33 -8.63
CA LEU A 75 -7.15 -1.73 -8.90
C LEU A 75 -7.65 -2.07 -10.31
N THR A 76 -6.73 -2.36 -11.22
CA THR A 76 -7.07 -2.55 -12.63
C THR A 76 -6.33 -3.71 -13.29
N ASN A 77 -6.95 -4.35 -14.27
CA ASN A 77 -6.29 -5.30 -15.18
C ASN A 77 -6.01 -4.70 -16.56
N ARG A 78 -6.12 -3.37 -16.72
CA ARG A 78 -6.03 -2.57 -17.96
C ARG A 78 -7.01 -2.91 -19.08
N LYS A 79 -7.83 -3.95 -18.94
CA LYS A 79 -8.72 -4.44 -20.01
C LYS A 79 -10.19 -4.24 -19.66
N SER A 80 -10.62 -4.74 -18.51
CA SER A 80 -12.04 -4.85 -18.16
C SER A 80 -12.36 -4.50 -16.73
N VAL A 81 -11.37 -4.39 -15.85
CA VAL A 81 -11.57 -4.11 -14.43
C VAL A 81 -10.86 -2.83 -14.08
N GLN A 82 -11.60 -1.90 -13.47
CA GLN A 82 -11.10 -0.69 -12.85
C GLN A 82 -11.95 -0.41 -11.62
N ILE A 83 -11.39 -0.71 -10.45
CA ILE A 83 -12.05 -0.51 -9.15
C ILE A 83 -11.34 0.65 -8.46
N GLN A 84 -12.06 1.73 -8.20
CA GLN A 84 -11.55 2.84 -7.42
C GLN A 84 -11.64 2.48 -5.93
N LEU A 85 -10.56 2.73 -5.21
CA LEU A 85 -10.40 2.42 -3.80
C LEU A 85 -9.91 3.67 -3.08
N PHE A 86 -10.41 3.90 -1.86
CA PHE A 86 -9.80 4.84 -0.92
C PHE A 86 -9.12 4.02 0.16
N ILE A 87 -7.81 4.18 0.31
CA ILE A 87 -7.00 3.38 1.23
C ILE A 87 -6.36 4.31 2.25
N ALA A 88 -6.64 4.08 3.52
CA ALA A 88 -6.00 4.79 4.63
C ALA A 88 -5.13 3.83 5.46
N PRO A 89 -3.98 4.29 5.98
CA PRO A 89 -3.23 3.55 7.00
C PRO A 89 -4.09 3.36 8.25
N GLY A 90 -3.97 2.19 8.90
CA GLY A 90 -4.72 1.79 10.10
C GLY A 90 -3.80 1.13 11.12
#